data_AF-A0A1I3DUE6-F1
#
_entry.id   AF-A0A1I3DUE6-F1
#
_cell.length_a   1.000
_cell.length_b   1.000
_cell.length_c   1.000
_cell.angle_alpha   90.00
_cell.angle_beta   90.00
_cell.angle_gamma   90.00
#
_symmetry.space_group_name_H-M   'P 1'
#
loop_
_entity.id
_entity.type
_entity.pdbx_description
1 polymer ?
#
loop_
_entity_poly.entity_id
_entity_poly.type
_entity_poly.pdbx_seq_one_letter_code
_entity_poly.pdbx_strand_id
1 'polypeptide(L)'
;MELIKKFKFACNLEYVHSYLNKKKIPHSIDIEKLSLYSDNMLKLKILKILKILKIVNSLNLDESEVKPYDNVFAGDEEWNKNMYSPGYFTGGKVPSFTKDKSNYLSYGLINLVVGLVCLIQILNDKTFSKGLFWIILLINLAISGSMFIQYYNFKKRKI
;
A
#
# COMPACT_ATOMS: atom_id res chain seq x y z
N MET A 1 28.60 15.75 21.13
CA MET A 1 27.92 14.58 20.54
C MET A 1 28.43 14.32 19.13
N GLU A 2 28.87 13.10 18.86
CA GLU A 2 29.35 12.65 17.54
C GLU A 2 28.36 11.68 16.88
N LEU A 3 28.33 11.67 15.55
CA LEU A 3 27.56 10.70 14.77
C LEU A 3 28.14 9.30 14.96
N ILE A 4 27.30 8.36 15.41
CA ILE A 4 27.65 6.94 15.55
C ILE A 4 27.29 6.19 14.27
N LYS A 5 26.04 6.33 13.83
CA LYS A 5 25.50 5.58 12.69
C LYS A 5 24.32 6.32 12.09
N LYS A 6 24.26 6.32 10.76
CA LYS A 6 23.07 6.67 9.99
C LYS A 6 22.32 5.39 9.63
N PHE A 7 21.00 5.40 9.80
CA PHE A 7 20.11 4.30 9.50
C PHE A 7 19.38 4.56 8.18
N LYS A 8 19.00 3.48 7.50
CA LYS A 8 18.21 3.58 6.26
C LYS A 8 16.71 3.78 6.52
N PHE A 9 16.22 3.28 7.65
CA PHE A 9 14.80 3.31 8.02
C PHE A 9 14.59 3.87 9.43
N ALA A 10 13.53 4.65 9.62
CA ALA A 10 13.17 5.25 10.91
C ALA A 10 12.88 4.19 11.98
N CYS A 11 12.18 3.11 11.62
CA CYS A 11 11.87 2.01 12.53
C CYS A 11 13.14 1.36 13.13
N ASN A 12 14.21 1.26 12.36
CA ASN A 12 15.49 0.71 12.84
C ASN A 12 16.17 1.67 13.83
N LEU A 13 16.10 2.98 13.57
CA LEU A 13 16.60 4.00 14.50
C LEU A 13 15.80 3.99 15.81
N GLU A 14 14.47 3.93 15.74
CA GLU A 14 13.58 3.89 16.90
C GLU A 14 13.77 2.61 17.72
N TYR A 15 13.95 1.47 17.07
CA TYR A 15 14.27 0.21 17.75
C TYR A 15 15.56 0.32 18.56
N VAL A 16 16.63 0.83 17.93
CA VAL A 16 17.91 1.04 18.61
C VAL A 16 17.79 2.06 19.74
N HIS A 17 17.05 3.15 19.52
CA HIS A 17 16.77 4.17 20.54
C HIS A 17 16.10 3.56 21.77
N SER A 18 15.02 2.80 21.56
CA SER A 18 14.29 2.09 22.62
C SER A 18 15.19 1.12 23.38
N TYR A 19 16.03 0.36 22.68
CA TYR A 19 16.97 -0.58 23.30
C TYR A 19 18.02 0.12 24.16
N LEU A 20 18.64 1.20 23.66
CA LEU A 20 19.64 1.98 24.39
C LEU A 20 19.04 2.70 25.61
N ASN A 21 17.79 3.20 25.49
CA ASN A 21 17.05 3.77 26.62
C ASN A 21 16.79 2.73 27.71
N LYS A 22 16.34 1.52 27.36
CA LYS A 22 16.15 0.42 28.32
C LYS A 22 17.44 0.06 29.05
N LYS A 23 18.59 0.18 28.39
CA LYS A 23 19.92 -0.05 28.98
C LYS A 23 20.49 1.19 29.69
N LYS A 24 19.74 2.29 29.77
CA LYS A 24 20.14 3.58 30.37
C LYS A 24 21.46 4.10 29.79
N ILE A 25 21.65 3.95 28.47
CA ILE A 25 22.84 4.44 27.78
C ILE A 25 22.54 5.84 27.22
N PRO A 26 23.31 6.88 27.58
CA PRO A 26 23.12 8.22 27.02
C PRO A 26 23.34 8.25 25.51
N HIS A 27 22.36 8.74 24.77
CA HIS A 27 22.41 8.93 23.32
C HIS A 27 21.34 9.93 22.88
N SER A 28 21.46 10.46 21.67
CA SER A 28 20.48 11.32 21.01
C SER A 28 20.18 10.80 19.62
N ILE A 29 18.97 11.05 19.13
CA ILE A 29 18.53 10.67 17.79
C ILE A 29 18.03 11.88 17.02
N ASP A 30 18.28 11.90 15.72
CA ASP A 30 17.69 12.82 14.75
C ASP A 30 16.85 11.99 13.78
N ILE A 31 15.53 12.09 13.90
CA ILE A 31 14.58 11.29 13.11
C ILE A 31 14.57 11.75 11.65
N GLU A 32 14.66 13.06 11.39
CA GLU A 32 14.67 13.60 10.03
C GLU A 32 15.92 13.16 9.26
N LYS A 33 17.07 13.15 9.93
CA LYS A 33 18.35 12.71 9.33
C LYS A 33 18.64 11.22 9.53
N LEU A 34 17.73 10.48 10.17
CA LEU A 34 17.87 9.06 10.50
C LEU A 34 19.20 8.74 11.20
N SER A 35 19.63 9.58 12.14
CA SER A 35 20.99 9.58 12.67
C SER A 35 21.02 9.39 14.19
N LEU A 36 21.95 8.55 14.66
CA LEU A 36 22.20 8.29 16.08
C LEU A 36 23.50 8.96 16.52
N TYR A 37 23.44 9.70 17.63
CA TYR A 37 24.53 10.45 18.21
C TYR A 37 24.82 10.02 19.66
N SER A 38 26.08 10.07 20.08
CA SER A 38 26.46 9.96 21.51
C SER A 38 27.81 10.60 21.74
N ASP A 39 28.25 10.63 22.99
CA ASP A 39 29.56 11.13 23.37
C ASP A 39 30.68 10.13 23.03
N ASN A 40 31.87 10.67 22.77
CA ASN A 40 33.00 9.90 22.24
C ASN A 40 33.41 8.74 23.17
N MET A 41 33.31 8.94 24.49
CA MET A 41 33.54 7.92 25.52
C MET A 41 32.60 6.70 25.41
N LEU A 42 31.37 6.90 24.93
CA LEU A 42 30.34 5.87 24.82
C LEU A 42 30.23 5.27 23.41
N LYS A 43 30.85 5.90 22.42
CA LYS A 43 30.84 5.50 21.01
C LYS A 43 31.25 4.04 20.82
N LEU A 44 32.36 3.61 21.42
CA LEU A 44 32.85 2.22 21.31
C LEU A 44 31.90 1.21 21.95
N LYS A 45 31.26 1.57 23.08
CA LYS A 45 30.28 0.72 23.77
C LYS A 45 29.02 0.55 22.92
N ILE A 46 28.51 1.64 22.33
CA ILE A 46 27.33 1.60 21.47
C ILE A 46 27.63 0.86 20.16
N LEU A 47 28.80 1.05 19.55
CA LEU A 47 29.21 0.29 18.36
C LEU A 47 29.31 -1.21 18.62
N LYS A 48 29.82 -1.64 19.79
CA LYS A 48 29.81 -3.05 20.20
C LYS A 48 28.39 -3.58 20.35
N ILE A 49 27.50 -2.82 21.00
CA ILE A 49 26.08 -3.19 21.16
C ILE A 49 25.40 -3.31 19.79
N LEU A 50 25.63 -2.37 18.88
CA LEU A 50 25.08 -2.41 17.53
C LEU A 50 25.59 -3.64 16.74
N LYS A 51 26.86 -4.01 16.90
CA LYS A 51 27.39 -5.27 16.32
C LYS A 51 26.71 -6.49 16.91
N ILE A 52 26.53 -6.55 18.23
CA ILE A 52 25.83 -7.66 18.90
C ILE A 52 24.37 -7.72 18.46
N LEU A 53 23.66 -6.59 18.39
CA LEU A 53 22.29 -6.54 17.87
C LEU A 53 22.21 -7.05 16.43
N LYS A 54 23.18 -6.73 15.57
CA LYS A 54 23.27 -7.30 14.22
C LYS A 54 23.52 -8.80 14.21
N ILE A 55 24.35 -9.32 15.11
CA ILE A 55 24.66 -10.75 15.23
C ILE A 55 23.47 -11.52 15.81
N VAL A 56 22.77 -10.96 16.80
CA VAL A 56 21.56 -11.55 17.38
C VAL A 56 20.38 -11.46 16.41
N ASN A 57 20.30 -10.39 15.62
CA ASN A 57 19.37 -10.24 14.50
C ASN A 57 19.91 -10.80 13.16
N SER A 58 20.92 -11.68 13.18
CA SER A 58 21.43 -12.34 11.97
C SER A 58 20.40 -13.25 11.28
N LEU A 59 19.16 -13.27 11.77
CA LEU A 59 17.95 -13.65 11.05
C LEU A 59 17.43 -12.52 10.12
N ASN A 60 18.25 -11.99 9.21
CA ASN A 60 17.85 -11.06 8.13
C ASN A 60 17.35 -9.66 8.54
N LEU A 61 18.27 -8.74 8.84
CA LEU A 61 18.08 -7.32 8.54
C LEU A 61 19.18 -6.85 7.60
N ASP A 62 19.16 -7.38 6.38
CA ASP A 62 20.00 -6.88 5.30
C ASP A 62 19.38 -5.59 4.72
N GLU A 63 19.80 -4.44 5.27
CA GLU A 63 19.43 -3.12 4.75
C GLU A 63 20.04 -2.85 3.35
N SER A 64 20.95 -3.68 2.85
CA SER A 64 21.58 -3.53 1.53
C SER A 64 20.73 -4.08 0.38
N GLU A 65 19.90 -5.10 0.64
CA GLU A 65 19.00 -5.68 -0.38
C GLU A 65 17.70 -4.88 -0.56
N VAL A 66 17.25 -4.16 0.49
CA VAL A 66 16.00 -3.40 0.42
C VAL A 66 16.28 -2.00 -0.11
N LYS A 67 16.19 -1.75 -1.41
CA LYS A 67 16.17 -0.37 -1.93
C LYS A 67 15.09 0.42 -1.18
N PRO A 68 15.33 1.67 -0.76
CA PRO A 68 14.22 2.53 -0.33
C PRO A 68 13.23 2.48 -1.49
N TYR A 69 12.00 2.03 -1.23
CA TYR A 69 10.98 2.09 -2.26
C TYR A 69 10.83 3.56 -2.63
N ASP A 70 11.37 3.96 -3.78
CA ASP A 70 11.07 5.24 -4.38
C ASP A 70 9.57 5.22 -4.62
N ASN A 71 8.87 5.91 -3.72
CA ASN A 71 7.48 6.29 -3.73
C ASN A 71 6.56 5.26 -4.43
N VAL A 72 6.19 4.19 -3.73
CA VAL A 72 5.17 3.20 -4.19
C VAL A 72 3.92 3.91 -4.72
N PHE A 73 3.61 5.08 -4.14
CA PHE A 73 2.46 5.90 -4.49
C PHE A 73 2.73 6.93 -5.59
N ALA A 74 3.95 7.10 -6.12
CA ALA A 74 4.21 8.07 -7.19
C ALA A 74 3.37 7.76 -8.44
N GLY A 75 3.24 6.48 -8.80
CA GLY A 75 2.38 6.07 -9.91
C GLY A 75 0.90 6.35 -9.64
N ASP A 76 0.46 6.20 -8.39
CA ASP A 76 -0.91 6.48 -7.98
C ASP A 76 -1.19 7.99 -7.92
N GLU A 77 -0.25 8.80 -7.42
CA GLU A 77 -0.33 10.25 -7.39
C GLU A 77 -0.32 10.84 -8.81
N GLU A 78 0.54 10.32 -9.69
CA GLU A 78 0.58 10.71 -11.11
C GLU A 78 -0.72 10.34 -11.80
N TRP A 79 -1.25 9.14 -11.54
CA TRP A 79 -2.53 8.72 -12.12
C TRP A 79 -3.70 9.54 -11.59
N ASN A 80 -3.80 9.75 -10.27
CA ASN A 80 -4.90 10.48 -9.65
C ASN A 80 -5.00 11.93 -10.19
N LYS A 81 -3.86 12.59 -10.40
CA LYS A 81 -3.82 13.93 -11.02
C LYS A 81 -4.30 13.93 -12.47
N ASN A 82 -4.10 12.83 -13.19
CA ASN A 82 -4.33 12.77 -14.63
C ASN A 82 -5.47 11.81 -15.02
N MET A 83 -6.25 11.28 -14.08
CA MET A 83 -7.17 10.16 -14.33
C MET A 83 -8.29 10.49 -15.32
N TYR A 84 -8.62 11.77 -15.51
CA TYR A 84 -9.59 12.24 -16.50
C TYR A 84 -8.99 12.54 -17.88
N SER A 85 -7.65 12.46 -18.00
CA SER A 85 -6.99 12.59 -19.29
C SER A 85 -7.13 11.27 -20.08
N PRO A 86 -7.41 11.33 -21.39
CA PRO A 86 -7.62 10.13 -22.21
C PRO A 86 -6.45 9.14 -22.10
N GLY A 87 -5.21 9.64 -22.10
CA GLY A 87 -4.01 8.78 -22.01
C GLY A 87 -3.88 7.98 -20.71
N TYR A 88 -4.49 8.43 -19.60
CA TYR A 88 -4.43 7.73 -18.32
C TYR A 88 -5.67 6.89 -18.04
N PHE A 89 -6.83 7.31 -18.54
CA PHE A 89 -8.08 6.57 -18.39
C PHE A 89 -8.16 5.37 -19.34
N THR A 90 -7.78 5.56 -20.61
CA THR A 90 -7.89 4.52 -21.65
C THR A 90 -6.52 4.01 -22.13
N GLY A 91 -5.44 4.78 -21.94
CA GLY A 91 -4.10 4.47 -22.46
C GLY A 91 -3.23 3.55 -21.61
N GLY A 92 -3.79 2.85 -20.62
CA GLY A 92 -3.09 1.75 -19.93
C GLY A 92 -2.19 2.14 -18.76
N LYS A 93 -2.07 3.43 -18.41
CA LYS A 93 -1.40 3.92 -17.18
C LYS A 93 -2.24 3.76 -15.90
N VAL A 94 -3.37 3.05 -15.95
CA VAL A 94 -4.20 2.75 -14.78
C VAL A 94 -3.41 1.90 -13.77
N PRO A 95 -3.49 2.20 -12.45
CA PRO A 95 -2.78 1.49 -11.41
C PRO A 95 -2.97 -0.03 -11.45
N SER A 96 -1.94 -0.76 -11.04
CA SER A 96 -1.88 -2.23 -11.10
C SER A 96 -3.00 -2.93 -10.33
N PHE A 97 -3.49 -2.34 -9.24
CA PHE A 97 -4.57 -2.91 -8.42
C PHE A 97 -5.93 -2.99 -9.14
N THR A 98 -6.15 -2.15 -10.15
CA THR A 98 -7.36 -2.24 -11.00
C THR A 98 -7.25 -3.37 -12.02
N LYS A 99 -6.02 -3.73 -12.40
CA LYS A 99 -5.71 -4.84 -13.31
C LYS A 99 -5.65 -6.19 -12.58
N ASP A 100 -5.55 -6.18 -11.25
CA ASP A 100 -5.50 -7.42 -10.48
C ASP A 100 -6.87 -8.11 -10.44
N LYS A 101 -6.96 -9.21 -11.19
CA LYS A 101 -8.14 -10.07 -11.28
C LYS A 101 -8.50 -10.73 -9.96
N SER A 102 -7.62 -10.71 -8.95
CA SER A 102 -7.94 -11.18 -7.60
C SER A 102 -9.08 -10.36 -6.94
N ASN A 103 -9.18 -9.07 -7.28
CA ASN A 103 -10.16 -8.14 -6.70
C ASN A 103 -11.51 -8.13 -7.43
N TYR A 104 -11.62 -8.81 -8.58
CA TYR A 104 -12.81 -8.75 -9.43
C TYR A 104 -14.07 -9.33 -8.77
N LEU A 105 -13.90 -10.24 -7.81
CA LEU A 105 -15.02 -10.72 -6.99
C LEU A 105 -15.63 -9.57 -6.18
N SER A 106 -14.79 -8.81 -5.48
CA SER A 106 -15.21 -7.66 -4.68
C SER A 106 -15.82 -6.57 -5.55
N TYR A 107 -15.20 -6.25 -6.70
CA TYR A 107 -15.72 -5.26 -7.64
C TYR A 107 -17.08 -5.67 -8.22
N GLY A 108 -17.26 -6.94 -8.58
CA GLY A 108 -18.54 -7.45 -9.09
C GLY A 108 -19.67 -7.35 -8.05
N LEU A 109 -19.36 -7.64 -6.78
CA LEU A 109 -20.31 -7.50 -5.66
C LEU A 109 -20.66 -6.04 -5.38
N ILE A 110 -19.67 -5.14 -5.31
CA ILE A 110 -19.90 -3.71 -5.12
C ILE A 110 -20.78 -3.16 -6.23
N ASN A 111 -20.49 -3.50 -7.49
CA ASN A 111 -21.30 -3.07 -8.63
C ASN A 111 -22.75 -3.56 -8.54
N LEU A 112 -22.99 -4.81 -8.11
CA LEU A 112 -24.36 -5.29 -7.89
C LEU A 112 -25.08 -4.50 -6.79
N VAL A 113 -24.44 -4.27 -5.65
CA VAL A 113 -25.05 -3.54 -4.53
C VAL A 113 -25.39 -2.11 -4.92
N VAL A 114 -24.44 -1.39 -5.53
CA VAL A 114 -24.65 -0.01 -6.00
C VAL A 114 -25.71 0.03 -7.10
N GLY A 115 -25.64 -0.90 -8.06
CA GLY A 115 -26.64 -1.02 -9.12
C GLY A 115 -28.05 -1.28 -8.60
N LEU A 116 -28.20 -2.12 -7.57
CA LEU A 116 -29.49 -2.37 -6.91
C LEU A 116 -30.03 -1.11 -6.22
N VAL A 117 -29.19 -0.34 -5.53
CA VAL A 117 -29.60 0.93 -4.91
C VAL A 117 -30.11 1.90 -5.99
N CYS A 118 -29.39 2.04 -7.10
CA CYS A 118 -29.83 2.88 -8.23
C CYS A 118 -31.15 2.40 -8.82
N LEU A 119 -31.36 1.08 -8.96
CA LEU A 119 -32.60 0.51 -9.48
C LEU A 119 -33.79 0.77 -8.54
N ILE A 120 -33.59 0.70 -7.22
CA ILE A 120 -34.61 1.06 -6.22
C ILE A 120 -34.98 2.54 -6.35
N GLN A 121 -33.99 3.42 -6.53
CA GLN A 121 -34.24 4.84 -6.72
C GLN A 121 -35.06 5.11 -8.00
N ILE A 122 -34.74 4.43 -9.10
CA ILE A 122 -35.50 4.53 -10.36
C ILE A 122 -36.93 4.05 -10.18
N LEU A 123 -37.15 2.94 -9.46
CA LEU A 123 -38.50 2.43 -9.18
C LEU A 123 -39.38 3.42 -8.40
N ASN A 124 -38.76 4.21 -7.52
CA ASN A 124 -39.46 5.21 -6.70
C ASN A 124 -39.58 6.58 -7.38
N ASP A 125 -39.03 6.74 -8.59
CA ASP A 125 -39.09 8.00 -9.32
C ASP A 125 -40.48 8.22 -9.97
N LYS A 126 -40.94 9.48 -9.97
CA LYS A 126 -42.23 9.87 -10.54
C LYS A 126 -42.27 9.69 -12.06
N THR A 127 -41.11 9.73 -12.70
CA THR A 127 -40.92 9.56 -14.15
C THR A 127 -40.43 8.16 -14.54
N PHE A 128 -40.82 7.13 -13.76
CA PHE A 128 -40.38 5.77 -13.97
C PHE A 128 -40.66 5.25 -15.41
N SER A 129 -39.60 4.78 -16.06
CA SER A 129 -39.67 4.08 -17.34
C SER A 129 -39.26 2.61 -17.16
N LYS A 130 -40.22 1.71 -17.43
CA LYS A 130 -39.97 0.25 -17.41
C LYS A 130 -38.85 -0.15 -18.36
N GLY A 131 -38.77 0.48 -19.54
CA GLY A 131 -37.74 0.18 -20.52
C GLY A 131 -36.33 0.53 -20.00
N LEU A 132 -36.17 1.74 -19.45
CA LEU A 132 -34.90 2.17 -18.87
C LEU A 132 -34.48 1.28 -17.69
N PHE A 133 -35.44 0.89 -16.85
CA PHE A 133 -35.17 -0.02 -15.74
C PHE A 133 -34.56 -1.34 -16.20
N TRP A 134 -35.19 -2.01 -17.19
CA TRP A 134 -34.68 -3.29 -17.70
C TRP A 134 -33.33 -3.15 -18.39
N ILE A 135 -33.09 -2.06 -19.12
CA ILE A 135 -31.79 -1.78 -19.74
C ILE A 135 -30.70 -1.65 -18.67
N ILE A 136 -30.95 -0.86 -17.62
CA ILE A 136 -29.98 -0.63 -16.54
C ILE A 136 -29.73 -1.91 -15.73
N LEU A 137 -30.77 -2.72 -15.50
CA LEU A 137 -30.63 -4.03 -14.87
C LEU A 137 -29.73 -4.96 -15.70
N LEU A 138 -29.96 -5.05 -17.01
CA LEU A 138 -29.15 -5.88 -17.90
C LEU A 138 -27.70 -5.43 -17.95
N ILE A 139 -27.44 -4.12 -18.01
CA ILE A 139 -26.07 -3.57 -17.98
C ILE A 139 -25.38 -3.95 -16.67
N ASN A 140 -26.05 -3.78 -15.52
CA ASN A 140 -25.48 -4.14 -14.22
C ASN A 140 -25.14 -5.63 -14.14
N LEU A 141 -26.05 -6.51 -14.56
CA LEU A 141 -25.82 -7.95 -14.58
C LEU A 141 -24.70 -8.34 -15.55
N ALA A 142 -24.61 -7.72 -16.72
CA ALA A 142 -23.56 -7.98 -17.69
C ALA A 142 -22.18 -7.59 -17.15
N ILE A 143 -22.05 -6.41 -16.53
CA ILE A 143 -20.79 -5.94 -15.94
C ILE A 143 -20.37 -6.87 -14.80
N SER A 144 -21.24 -7.10 -13.81
CA SER A 144 -20.92 -7.96 -12.66
C SER A 144 -20.66 -9.41 -13.06
N GLY A 145 -21.45 -9.96 -13.99
CA GLY A 145 -21.25 -11.29 -14.55
C GLY A 145 -19.89 -11.43 -15.25
N SER A 146 -19.48 -10.42 -16.04
CA SER A 146 -18.17 -10.42 -16.69
C SER A 146 -17.01 -10.42 -15.68
N MET A 147 -17.15 -9.70 -14.56
CA MET A 147 -16.15 -9.67 -13.50
C MET A 147 -16.06 -11.02 -12.78
N PHE A 148 -17.20 -11.64 -12.46
CA PHE A 148 -17.23 -12.96 -11.84
C PHE A 148 -16.65 -14.06 -12.73
N ILE A 149 -16.95 -14.06 -14.03
CA ILE A 149 -16.35 -15.01 -15.00
C ILE A 149 -14.83 -14.84 -15.04
N GLN A 150 -14.36 -13.60 -15.10
CA GLN A 150 -12.92 -13.30 -15.12
C GLN A 150 -12.22 -13.73 -13.82
N TYR A 151 -12.86 -13.51 -12.66
CA TYR A 151 -12.38 -13.98 -11.37
C TYR A 151 -12.32 -15.52 -11.30
N TYR A 152 -13.38 -16.20 -11.76
CA TYR A 152 -13.43 -17.65 -11.81
C TYR A 152 -12.30 -18.23 -12.68
N ASN A 153 -12.11 -17.67 -13.89
CA ASN A 153 -11.03 -18.06 -14.78
C ASN A 153 -9.64 -17.81 -14.19
N PHE A 154 -9.47 -16.72 -13.44
CA PHE A 154 -8.24 -16.44 -12.71
C PHE A 154 -7.96 -17.48 -11.62
N LYS A 155 -8.98 -17.81 -10.81
CA LYS A 155 -8.85 -18.83 -9.75
C LYS A 155 -8.53 -20.21 -10.32
N LYS A 156 -9.16 -20.60 -11.43
CA LYS A 156 -8.89 -21.87 -12.13
C LYS A 156 -7.45 -21.99 -12.65
N ARG A 157 -6.81 -20.88 -13.04
CA ARG A 157 -5.41 -20.88 -13.51
C ARG A 157 -4.38 -20.96 -12.38
N LYS A 158 -4.78 -20.71 -11.13
CA LYS A 158 -3.92 -20.78 -9.95
C LYS A 158 -3.98 -22.14 -9.23
N ILE A 159 -4.97 -22.98 -9.55
CA ILE A 159 -5.11 -24.37 -9.11
C ILE A 159 -4.38 -25.25 -10.12
#